data_AF-A0A7C3CSH3-F1
#
_entry.id   AF-A0A7C3CSH3-F1
#
_cell.length_a   1.000
_cell.length_b   1.000
_cell.length_c   1.000
_cell.angle_alpha   90.00
_cell.angle_beta   90.00
_cell.angle_gamma   90.00
#
_symmetry.space_group_name_H-M   'P 1'
#
loop_
_entity.id
_entity.type
_entity.pdbx_description
1 polymer ?
#
loop_
_entity_poly.entity_id
_entity_poly.type
_entity_poly.pdbx_seq_one_letter_code
_entity_poly.pdbx_strand_id
1 'polypeptide(L)'
;MIPRDLEDWTEELIIEMLRTSIFESEHFDYKESLPHPSDQSAKGRLRKTCCAFANTDGGYLVFGISDDRTLPPKNRLIGLPKELDFPEHFGNYPKNCFPSIYWQFKNPPITLDSGKLIQIVYIPASPESPHATGHIENGWQFMKRTNKGNEPMAPDEVRLRFLSFYEKRIKLELLKAELEMLRDRAKSGYVDDESAVSTSLSVVTFDTHVIDTVLSDTFVLVSRAPMLVKIVGEIRVLVQMAANAFGTVSHMLYQGYTNKEETFRNHNERLKAVYTRIEELCDAALQELDVLLGNNAA
;
A
#
# COMPACT_ATOMS: atom_id res chain seq x y z
N MET A 1 -14.15 -11.18 21.48
CA MET A 1 -13.78 -11.04 20.06
C MET A 1 -12.86 -9.84 19.96
N ILE A 2 -11.75 -9.92 19.23
CA ILE A 2 -10.84 -8.78 19.03
C ILE A 2 -11.40 -7.92 17.88
N PRO A 3 -11.52 -6.59 18.03
CA PRO A 3 -11.92 -5.71 16.94
C PRO A 3 -11.04 -5.83 15.70
N ARG A 4 -11.64 -5.61 14.53
CA ARG A 4 -10.93 -5.51 13.25
C ARG A 4 -10.69 -4.06 12.83
N ASP A 5 -11.46 -3.13 13.37
CA ASP A 5 -11.38 -1.71 13.04
C ASP A 5 -11.05 -0.90 14.29
N LEU A 6 -10.31 0.19 14.12
CA LEU A 6 -9.94 1.10 15.23
C LEU A 6 -11.18 1.69 15.91
N GLU A 7 -12.27 1.88 15.16
CA GLU A 7 -13.47 2.50 15.70
C GLU A 7 -14.27 1.61 16.65
N ASP A 8 -14.19 0.29 16.47
CA ASP A 8 -14.91 -0.69 17.28
C ASP A 8 -14.33 -0.88 18.69
N TRP A 9 -13.17 -0.29 18.97
CA TRP A 9 -12.60 -0.34 20.30
C TRP A 9 -13.31 0.62 21.26
N THR A 10 -13.87 0.07 22.34
CA THR A 10 -14.52 0.82 23.42
C THR A 10 -13.97 0.40 24.80
N GLU A 11 -14.25 1.19 25.83
CA GLU A 11 -13.87 0.86 27.21
C GLU A 11 -14.48 -0.48 27.65
N GLU A 12 -15.77 -0.69 27.37
CA GLU A 12 -16.51 -1.89 27.74
C GLU A 12 -15.90 -3.13 27.08
N LEU A 13 -15.50 -3.03 25.82
CA LEU A 13 -14.87 -4.13 25.11
C LEU A 13 -13.51 -4.48 25.70
N ILE A 14 -12.69 -3.49 26.05
CA ILE A 14 -11.40 -3.73 26.69
C ILE A 14 -11.60 -4.42 28.04
N ILE A 15 -12.57 -3.97 28.84
CA ILE A 15 -12.92 -4.61 30.11
C ILE A 15 -13.34 -6.07 29.89
N GLU A 16 -14.13 -6.36 28.85
CA GLU A 16 -14.56 -7.71 28.54
C GLU A 16 -13.40 -8.60 28.05
N MET A 17 -12.48 -8.06 27.24
CA MET A 17 -11.26 -8.76 26.83
C MET A 17 -10.38 -9.11 28.03
N LEU A 18 -10.25 -8.19 29.00
CA LEU A 18 -9.52 -8.43 30.23
C LEU A 18 -10.21 -9.47 31.14
N ARG A 19 -11.55 -9.51 31.17
CA ARG A 19 -12.34 -10.51 31.94
C ARG A 19 -12.21 -11.91 31.37
N THR A 20 -12.37 -12.04 30.06
CA THR A 20 -12.32 -13.32 29.35
C THR A 20 -10.91 -13.93 29.30
N SER A 21 -9.92 -13.25 29.91
CA SER A 21 -8.51 -13.64 29.89
C SER A 21 -8.04 -13.94 28.47
N ILE A 22 -8.54 -13.18 27.48
CA ILE A 22 -7.98 -13.23 26.14
C ILE A 22 -6.54 -12.78 26.31
N PHE A 23 -5.64 -13.74 26.25
CA PHE A 23 -4.22 -13.50 26.42
C PHE A 23 -3.75 -12.58 25.30
N GLU A 24 -2.72 -11.78 25.61
CA GLU A 24 -1.93 -11.14 24.56
C GLU A 24 -1.65 -12.17 23.48
N SER A 25 -2.02 -11.80 22.26
CA SER A 25 -2.05 -12.72 21.14
C SER A 25 -1.05 -12.25 20.10
N GLU A 26 -1.09 -12.93 18.96
CA GLU A 26 -0.42 -12.49 17.76
C GLU A 26 -1.01 -11.20 17.17
N HIS A 27 -2.19 -10.75 17.63
CA HIS A 27 -2.90 -9.60 17.06
C HIS A 27 -3.06 -8.40 17.98
N PHE A 28 -2.72 -8.50 19.28
CA PHE A 28 -2.67 -7.32 20.14
C PHE A 28 -1.73 -7.49 21.33
N ASP A 29 -1.33 -6.35 21.91
CA ASP A 29 -0.44 -6.26 23.06
C ASP A 29 -0.83 -5.08 23.97
N TYR A 30 -0.90 -5.31 25.28
CA TYR A 30 -1.20 -4.29 26.28
C TYR A 30 0.07 -3.60 26.76
N LYS A 31 -0.01 -2.30 27.05
CA LYS A 31 1.09 -1.51 27.59
C LYS A 31 0.59 -0.52 28.63
N GLU A 32 1.32 -0.39 29.73
CA GLU A 32 0.98 0.58 30.77
C GLU A 32 1.17 2.02 30.25
N SER A 33 2.32 2.28 29.65
CA SER A 33 2.72 3.60 29.15
C SER A 33 3.76 3.51 28.04
N LEU A 34 4.07 4.65 27.42
CA LEU A 34 5.23 4.74 26.54
C LEU A 34 6.52 4.58 27.36
N PRO A 35 7.57 3.93 26.82
CA PRO A 35 8.86 3.84 27.47
C PRO A 35 9.40 5.20 27.91
N HIS A 36 9.94 5.26 29.14
CA HIS A 36 10.57 6.47 29.65
C HIS A 36 11.75 6.90 28.74
N PRO A 37 12.00 8.22 28.54
CA PRO A 37 13.07 8.69 27.65
C PRO A 37 14.47 8.14 27.94
N SER A 38 14.77 7.79 29.19
CA SER A 38 16.06 7.20 29.58
C SER A 38 16.13 5.67 29.43
N ASP A 39 15.00 4.96 29.32
CA ASP A 39 14.98 3.49 29.24
C ASP A 39 15.15 3.00 27.81
N GLN A 40 16.40 2.92 27.35
CA GLN A 40 16.74 2.44 26.02
C GLN A 40 16.31 0.99 25.77
N SER A 41 16.27 0.17 26.82
CA SER A 41 15.87 -1.23 26.74
C SER A 41 14.37 -1.35 26.43
N ALA A 42 13.52 -0.61 27.15
CA ALA A 42 12.08 -0.55 26.88
C ALA A 42 11.77 0.03 25.50
N LYS A 43 12.51 1.07 25.06
CA LYS A 43 12.38 1.60 23.70
C LYS A 43 12.72 0.55 22.64
N GLY A 44 13.79 -0.22 22.87
CA GLY A 44 14.19 -1.34 22.03
C GLY A 44 13.09 -2.40 21.94
N ARG A 45 12.48 -2.77 23.08
CA ARG A 45 11.36 -3.73 23.11
C ARG A 45 10.15 -3.22 22.31
N LEU A 46 9.79 -1.94 22.43
CA LEU A 46 8.67 -1.39 21.68
C LEU A 46 8.93 -1.39 20.17
N ARG A 47 10.14 -1.00 19.72
CA ARG A 47 10.52 -1.10 18.29
C ARG A 47 10.47 -2.53 17.77
N LYS A 48 10.92 -3.50 18.57
CA LYS A 48 10.81 -4.93 18.25
C LYS A 48 9.35 -5.35 18.09
N THR A 49 8.44 -4.89 18.95
CA THR A 49 7.01 -5.15 18.82
C THR A 49 6.45 -4.55 17.55
N CYS A 50 6.81 -3.30 17.21
CA CYS A 50 6.38 -2.69 15.95
C CYS A 50 6.84 -3.51 14.74
N CYS A 51 8.12 -3.91 14.69
CA CYS A 51 8.64 -4.77 13.63
C CYS A 51 7.91 -6.11 13.59
N ALA A 52 7.67 -6.73 14.75
CA ALA A 52 7.02 -8.02 14.86
C ALA A 52 5.61 -8.01 14.24
N PHE A 53 4.79 -7.01 14.57
CA PHE A 53 3.47 -6.84 13.95
C PHE A 53 3.57 -6.55 12.45
N ALA A 54 4.41 -5.59 12.04
CA ALA A 54 4.56 -5.23 10.63
C ALA A 54 5.05 -6.40 9.76
N ASN A 55 5.80 -7.34 10.34
CA ASN A 55 6.33 -8.50 9.62
C ASN A 55 5.41 -9.73 9.61
N THR A 56 4.33 -9.70 10.39
CA THR A 56 3.36 -10.79 10.50
C THR A 56 1.99 -10.30 10.03
N ASP A 57 0.92 -10.60 10.75
CA ASP A 57 -0.45 -10.30 10.34
C ASP A 57 -0.92 -8.92 10.82
N GLY A 58 0.01 -8.09 11.32
CA GLY A 58 -0.31 -6.84 11.98
C GLY A 58 -0.91 -7.06 13.38
N GLY A 59 -1.25 -5.96 14.04
CA GLY A 59 -1.89 -6.00 15.34
C GLY A 59 -2.04 -4.65 16.03
N TYR A 60 -2.64 -4.69 17.21
CA TYR A 60 -2.96 -3.52 18.01
C TYR A 60 -2.05 -3.37 19.23
N LEU A 61 -1.63 -2.14 19.51
CA LEU A 61 -1.04 -1.78 20.79
C LEU A 61 -2.04 -0.93 21.57
N VAL A 62 -2.39 -1.38 22.77
CA VAL A 62 -3.38 -0.71 23.63
C VAL A 62 -2.66 -0.19 24.86
N PHE A 63 -2.55 1.14 24.96
CA PHE A 63 -1.80 1.83 26.00
C PHE A 63 -2.71 2.38 27.12
N GLY A 64 -2.18 2.42 28.33
CA GLY A 64 -2.91 2.81 29.53
C GLY A 64 -3.53 1.63 30.28
N ILE A 65 -3.04 0.41 30.02
CA ILE A 65 -3.50 -0.84 30.64
C ILE A 65 -2.37 -1.43 31.47
N SER A 66 -2.60 -1.65 32.76
CA SER A 66 -1.60 -2.24 33.66
C SER A 66 -1.35 -3.71 33.35
N ASP A 67 -0.10 -4.15 33.47
CA ASP A 67 0.30 -5.56 33.34
C ASP A 67 -0.02 -6.38 34.60
N ASP A 68 -0.38 -5.71 35.71
CA ASP A 68 -0.75 -6.38 36.95
C ASP A 68 -2.10 -7.10 36.82
N ARG A 69 -2.01 -8.42 36.65
CA ARG A 69 -3.16 -9.32 36.50
C ARG A 69 -3.88 -9.61 37.81
N THR A 70 -3.34 -9.20 38.96
CA THR A 70 -4.01 -9.35 40.25
C THR A 70 -5.13 -8.31 40.42
N LEU A 71 -5.06 -7.21 39.66
CA LEU A 71 -6.06 -6.17 39.67
C LEU A 71 -7.33 -6.60 38.92
N PRO A 72 -8.52 -6.23 39.44
CA PRO A 72 -9.76 -6.36 38.70
C PRO A 72 -9.67 -5.66 37.33
N PRO A 73 -10.35 -6.15 36.29
CA PRO A 73 -10.28 -5.59 34.93
C PRO A 73 -10.41 -4.06 34.87
N LYS A 74 -11.40 -3.46 35.56
CA LYS A 74 -11.59 -2.01 35.58
C LYS A 74 -10.40 -1.26 36.22
N ASN A 75 -9.74 -1.85 37.20
CA ASN A 75 -8.59 -1.24 37.88
C ASN A 75 -7.30 -1.36 37.08
N ARG A 76 -7.25 -2.24 36.06
CA ARG A 76 -6.14 -2.30 35.12
C ARG A 76 -6.17 -1.14 34.12
N LEU A 77 -7.30 -0.46 33.93
CA LEU A 77 -7.40 0.74 33.07
C LEU A 77 -6.84 1.95 33.83
N ILE A 78 -5.51 2.05 33.85
CA ILE A 78 -4.80 3.13 34.57
C ILE A 78 -4.79 4.45 33.81
N GLY A 79 -4.93 4.39 32.48
CA GLY A 79 -4.96 5.53 31.57
C GLY A 79 -3.65 6.32 31.46
N LEU A 80 -3.54 7.10 30.40
CA LEU A 80 -2.47 8.06 30.13
C LEU A 80 -2.94 9.50 30.44
N PRO A 81 -2.01 10.41 30.80
CA PRO A 81 -2.32 11.83 30.94
C PRO A 81 -2.85 12.44 29.63
N LYS A 82 -3.79 13.39 29.73
CA LYS A 82 -4.41 14.05 28.56
C LYS A 82 -3.45 14.99 27.84
N GLU A 83 -2.49 15.53 28.56
CA GLU A 83 -1.50 16.51 28.09
C GLU A 83 -0.38 15.88 27.26
N LEU A 84 -0.31 14.53 27.21
CA LEU A 84 0.68 13.81 26.44
C LEU A 84 0.33 13.85 24.93
N ASP A 85 1.22 14.40 24.11
CA ASP A 85 1.15 14.25 22.64
C ASP A 85 1.56 12.83 22.23
N PHE A 86 0.65 11.90 22.51
CA PHE A 86 0.89 10.49 22.28
C PHE A 86 1.25 10.17 20.82
N PRO A 87 0.55 10.69 19.79
CA PRO A 87 0.89 10.40 18.41
C PRO A 87 2.31 10.82 18.02
N GLU A 88 2.76 12.01 18.43
CA GLU A 88 4.14 12.47 18.15
C GLU A 88 5.17 11.56 18.83
N HIS A 89 4.98 11.29 20.12
CA HIS A 89 5.92 10.48 20.89
C HIS A 89 5.94 9.02 20.40
N PHE A 90 4.78 8.43 20.10
CA PHE A 90 4.70 7.08 19.56
C PHE A 90 5.29 6.99 18.15
N GLY A 91 5.06 7.98 17.28
CA GLY A 91 5.54 8.00 15.90
C GLY A 91 7.06 7.86 15.75
N ASN A 92 7.82 8.26 16.77
CA ASN A 92 9.27 8.10 16.80
C ASN A 92 9.73 6.62 16.84
N TYR A 93 8.94 5.69 17.35
CA TYR A 93 9.30 4.26 17.39
C TYR A 93 9.28 3.61 16.00
N PRO A 94 8.15 3.60 15.27
CA PRO A 94 8.09 3.03 13.93
C PRO A 94 8.96 3.79 12.92
N LYS A 95 9.17 5.10 13.09
CA LYS A 95 10.10 5.90 12.25
C LYS A 95 11.56 5.46 12.39
N ASN A 96 11.96 4.96 13.56
CA ASN A 96 13.32 4.48 13.83
C ASN A 96 13.50 2.97 13.56
N CYS A 97 12.58 2.36 12.81
CA CYS A 97 12.75 1.02 12.25
C CYS A 97 13.20 1.13 10.79
N PHE A 98 13.75 0.06 10.22
CA PHE A 98 14.21 0.03 8.83
C PHE A 98 13.62 -1.16 8.06
N PRO A 99 12.85 -0.92 6.98
CA PRO A 99 12.24 0.36 6.60
C PRO A 99 11.37 0.94 7.72
N SER A 100 11.00 2.22 7.63
CA SER A 100 10.06 2.81 8.59
C SER A 100 8.71 2.12 8.51
N ILE A 101 7.98 2.07 9.63
CA ILE A 101 6.73 1.32 9.72
C ILE A 101 5.54 2.27 9.63
N TYR A 102 4.58 1.95 8.78
CA TYR A 102 3.29 2.63 8.75
C TYR A 102 2.42 2.20 9.93
N TRP A 103 1.65 3.13 10.50
CA TRP A 103 0.76 2.87 11.64
C TRP A 103 -0.42 3.84 11.63
N GLN A 104 -1.47 3.48 12.33
CA GLN A 104 -2.67 4.28 12.55
C GLN A 104 -3.01 4.29 14.05
N PHE A 105 -3.88 5.20 14.48
CA PHE A 105 -4.37 5.22 15.86
C PHE A 105 -5.82 5.67 15.92
N LYS A 106 -6.52 5.26 16.98
CA LYS A 106 -7.92 5.66 17.20
C LYS A 106 -7.97 7.14 17.56
N ASN A 107 -8.80 7.90 16.83
CA ASN A 107 -9.03 9.32 17.07
C ASN A 107 -10.53 9.64 16.97
N PRO A 108 -11.21 10.04 18.07
CA PRO A 108 -10.67 10.39 19.37
C PRO A 108 -10.24 9.17 20.22
N PRO A 109 -9.31 9.33 21.18
CA PRO A 109 -8.96 8.29 22.13
C PRO A 109 -10.11 7.96 23.07
N ILE A 110 -10.06 6.79 23.71
CA ILE A 110 -11.08 6.38 24.70
C ILE A 110 -10.81 7.14 26.00
N THR A 111 -11.81 7.86 26.50
CA THR A 111 -11.71 8.65 27.75
C THR A 111 -12.32 7.87 28.90
N LEU A 112 -11.55 7.68 29.97
CA LEU A 112 -12.01 7.02 31.20
C LEU A 112 -12.77 7.99 32.11
N ASP A 113 -13.56 7.46 33.05
CA ASP A 113 -14.21 8.22 34.14
C ASP A 113 -13.24 9.16 34.90
N SER A 114 -11.97 8.77 34.99
CA SER A 114 -10.90 9.53 35.65
C SER A 114 -10.40 10.76 34.86
N GLY A 115 -10.87 10.94 33.62
CA GLY A 115 -10.37 11.95 32.67
C GLY A 115 -9.06 11.58 31.95
N LYS A 116 -8.47 10.42 32.29
CA LYS A 116 -7.31 9.85 31.59
C LYS A 116 -7.73 9.15 30.30
N LEU A 117 -6.75 8.90 29.43
CA LEU A 117 -6.97 8.39 28.08
C LEU A 117 -6.42 6.98 27.89
N ILE A 118 -7.12 6.13 27.15
CA ILE A 118 -6.59 4.90 26.56
C ILE A 118 -6.29 5.17 25.08
N GLN A 119 -5.07 4.86 24.67
CA GLN A 119 -4.58 5.08 23.31
C GLN A 119 -4.47 3.74 22.58
N ILE A 120 -5.01 3.67 21.37
CA ILE A 120 -5.02 2.46 20.57
C ILE A 120 -4.31 2.74 19.27
N VAL A 121 -3.25 1.96 19.02
CA VAL A 121 -2.45 2.02 17.81
C VAL A 121 -2.69 0.73 17.03
N TYR A 122 -2.86 0.84 15.73
CA TYR A 122 -2.85 -0.28 14.81
C TYR A 122 -1.59 -0.24 13.93
N ILE A 123 -0.88 -1.37 13.89
CA ILE A 123 0.27 -1.60 13.00
C ILE A 123 -0.16 -2.70 12.02
N PRO A 124 -0.48 -2.36 10.75
CA PRO A 124 -0.86 -3.37 9.78
C PRO A 124 0.32 -4.24 9.35
N ALA A 125 0.00 -5.42 8.81
CA ALA A 125 0.96 -6.21 8.04
C ALA A 125 1.55 -5.35 6.92
N SER A 126 2.87 -5.30 6.83
CA SER A 126 3.56 -4.42 5.89
C SER A 126 3.90 -5.17 4.60
N PRO A 127 3.55 -4.61 3.43
CA PRO A 127 3.99 -5.14 2.15
C PRO A 127 5.48 -4.89 1.89
N GLU A 128 6.11 -3.99 2.67
CA GLU A 128 7.55 -3.70 2.68
C GLU A 128 8.33 -4.58 3.66
N SER A 129 7.67 -5.58 4.25
CA SER A 129 8.36 -6.58 5.09
C SER A 129 9.52 -7.22 4.31
N PRO A 130 10.68 -7.44 4.94
CA PRO A 130 10.88 -7.44 6.38
C PRO A 130 11.41 -6.10 6.95
N HIS A 131 10.82 -5.67 8.06
CA HIS A 131 11.28 -4.56 8.90
C HIS A 131 12.22 -5.06 9.99
N ALA A 132 13.23 -4.24 10.30
CA ALA A 132 14.20 -4.49 11.35
C ALA A 132 14.35 -3.30 12.31
N THR A 133 14.88 -3.59 13.48
CA THR A 133 15.40 -2.59 14.41
C THR A 133 16.83 -2.93 14.79
N GLY A 134 17.60 -1.94 15.21
CA GLY A 134 19.02 -2.11 15.54
C GLY A 134 19.90 -1.13 14.78
N HIS A 135 21.21 -1.41 14.81
CA HIS A 135 22.23 -0.59 14.15
C HIS A 135 23.23 -1.52 13.47
N ILE A 136 23.93 -0.99 12.45
CA ILE A 136 24.89 -1.76 11.65
C ILE A 136 25.96 -2.44 12.51
N GLU A 137 26.36 -1.81 13.62
CA GLU A 137 27.39 -2.31 14.55
C GLU A 137 26.94 -3.55 15.34
N ASN A 138 25.64 -3.62 15.69
CA ASN A 138 25.08 -4.70 16.54
C ASN A 138 24.23 -5.69 15.74
N GLY A 139 24.14 -5.50 14.41
CA GLY A 139 23.29 -6.26 13.52
C GLY A 139 21.83 -5.82 13.55
N TRP A 140 21.16 -6.04 12.42
CA TRP A 140 19.72 -5.84 12.28
C TRP A 140 18.95 -6.99 12.93
N GLN A 141 17.92 -6.64 13.70
CA GLN A 141 17.06 -7.59 14.39
C GLN A 141 15.70 -7.64 13.71
N PHE A 142 15.44 -8.78 13.05
CA PHE A 142 14.17 -9.07 12.40
C PHE A 142 13.30 -9.88 13.35
N MET A 143 12.18 -9.29 13.77
CA MET A 143 11.26 -9.90 14.73
C MET A 143 9.96 -10.29 14.03
N LYS A 144 9.35 -11.38 14.48
CA LYS A 144 7.99 -11.79 14.14
C LYS A 144 7.15 -11.90 15.41
N ARG A 145 5.84 -11.70 15.27
CA ARG A 145 4.89 -11.93 16.35
C ARG A 145 4.44 -13.39 16.34
N THR A 146 4.40 -14.00 17.52
CA THR A 146 3.82 -15.33 17.76
C THR A 146 2.91 -15.26 18.97
N ASN A 147 2.21 -16.35 19.28
CA ASN A 147 1.46 -16.50 20.52
C ASN A 147 2.31 -16.42 21.80
N LYS A 148 3.66 -16.49 21.69
CA LYS A 148 4.59 -16.33 22.81
C LYS A 148 5.18 -14.92 22.93
N GLY A 149 4.77 -14.00 22.04
CA GLY A 149 5.26 -12.63 21.97
C GLY A 149 6.17 -12.41 20.77
N ASN A 150 7.25 -11.65 20.94
CA ASN A 150 8.15 -11.31 19.84
C ASN A 150 9.30 -12.31 19.77
N GLU A 151 9.43 -13.01 18.65
CA GLU A 151 10.50 -13.97 18.40
C GLU A 151 11.39 -13.51 17.24
N PRO A 152 12.70 -13.85 17.23
CA PRO A 152 13.55 -13.62 16.07
C PRO A 152 13.04 -14.43 14.88
N MET A 153 13.07 -13.84 13.68
CA MET A 153 12.87 -14.62 12.46
C MET A 153 14.04 -15.55 12.18
N ALA A 154 13.74 -16.72 11.62
CA ALA A 154 14.78 -17.60 11.11
C ALA A 154 15.44 -16.99 9.85
N PRO A 155 16.71 -17.30 9.56
CA PRO A 155 17.40 -16.78 8.37
C PRO A 155 16.65 -17.02 7.06
N ASP A 156 16.03 -18.20 6.90
CA ASP A 156 15.24 -18.53 5.71
C ASP A 156 13.95 -17.70 5.61
N GLU A 157 13.31 -17.40 6.73
CA GLU A 157 12.13 -16.51 6.76
C GLU A 157 12.51 -15.10 6.31
N VAL A 158 13.63 -14.56 6.82
CA VAL A 158 14.14 -13.25 6.41
C VAL A 158 14.45 -13.25 4.91
N ARG A 159 15.13 -14.29 4.41
CA ARG A 159 15.45 -14.43 2.99
C ARG A 159 14.20 -14.44 2.10
N LEU A 160 13.19 -15.25 2.45
CA LEU A 160 11.94 -15.33 1.71
C LEU A 160 11.18 -14.01 1.69
N ARG A 161 11.18 -13.27 2.80
CA ARG A 161 10.55 -11.94 2.89
C ARG A 161 11.24 -10.93 1.98
N PHE A 162 12.58 -10.89 1.97
CA PHE A 162 13.33 -10.05 1.03
C PHE A 162 13.03 -10.42 -0.43
N LEU A 163 13.05 -11.71 -0.77
CA LEU A 163 12.74 -12.17 -2.13
C LEU A 163 11.32 -11.74 -2.56
N SER A 164 10.34 -11.89 -1.68
CA SER A 164 8.95 -11.47 -1.93
C SER A 164 8.85 -9.96 -2.14
N PHE A 165 9.62 -9.16 -1.40
CA PHE A 165 9.71 -7.72 -1.60
C PHE A 165 10.33 -7.36 -2.95
N TYR A 166 11.47 -7.98 -3.31
CA TYR A 166 12.12 -7.75 -4.60
C TYR A 166 11.25 -8.18 -5.79
N GLU A 167 10.57 -9.32 -5.70
CA GLU A 167 9.66 -9.80 -6.73
C GLU A 167 8.58 -8.77 -7.05
N LYS A 168 7.95 -8.19 -6.01
CA LYS A 168 6.95 -7.14 -6.18
C LYS A 168 7.54 -5.89 -6.82
N ARG A 169 8.75 -5.48 -6.41
CA ARG A 169 9.43 -4.31 -7.00
C ARG A 169 9.76 -4.54 -8.47
N ILE A 170 10.25 -5.73 -8.84
CA ILE A 170 10.50 -6.11 -10.25
C ILE A 170 9.20 -6.06 -11.06
N LYS A 171 8.09 -6.54 -10.51
CA LYS A 171 6.78 -6.44 -11.18
C LYS A 171 6.36 -4.98 -11.40
N LEU A 172 6.57 -4.10 -10.43
CA LEU A 172 6.31 -2.66 -10.61
C LEU A 172 7.21 -2.02 -11.66
N GLU A 173 8.49 -2.38 -11.74
CA GLU A 173 9.38 -1.93 -12.83
C GLU A 173 8.92 -2.47 -14.20
N LEU A 174 8.39 -3.70 -14.25
CA LEU A 174 7.78 -4.24 -15.47
C LEU A 174 6.53 -3.44 -15.87
N LEU A 175 5.67 -3.07 -14.91
CA LEU A 175 4.53 -2.17 -15.18
C LEU A 175 5.00 -0.83 -15.74
N LYS A 176 6.11 -0.28 -15.21
CA LYS A 176 6.72 0.95 -15.73
C LYS A 176 7.10 0.81 -17.20
N ALA A 177 7.86 -0.24 -17.52
CA ALA A 177 8.30 -0.50 -18.89
C ALA A 177 7.11 -0.68 -19.86
N GLU A 178 6.05 -1.38 -19.44
CA GLU A 178 4.84 -1.55 -20.26
C GLU A 178 4.09 -0.24 -20.49
N LEU A 179 4.00 0.64 -19.48
CA LEU A 179 3.39 1.96 -19.62
C LEU A 179 4.22 2.86 -20.56
N GLU A 180 5.55 2.80 -20.50
CA GLU A 180 6.44 3.49 -21.45
C GLU A 180 6.22 2.98 -22.87
N MET A 181 6.15 1.65 -23.05
CA MET A 181 5.87 1.04 -24.36
C MET A 181 4.49 1.43 -24.90
N LEU A 182 3.45 1.48 -24.06
CA LEU A 182 2.12 1.95 -24.47
C LEU A 182 2.14 3.41 -24.89
N ARG A 183 2.82 4.27 -24.12
CA ARG A 183 2.99 5.69 -24.46
C ARG A 183 3.68 5.86 -25.81
N ASP A 184 4.79 5.16 -26.02
CA ASP A 184 5.58 5.29 -27.25
C ASP A 184 4.82 4.71 -28.47
N ARG A 185 4.02 3.66 -28.28
CA ARG A 185 3.09 3.15 -29.29
C ARG A 185 1.99 4.18 -29.61
N ALA A 186 1.41 4.83 -28.61
CA ALA A 186 0.42 5.88 -28.84
C ALA A 186 1.02 7.06 -29.63
N LYS A 187 2.25 7.47 -29.28
CA LYS A 187 3.02 8.51 -30.00
C LYS A 187 3.30 8.16 -31.45
N SER A 188 3.66 6.91 -31.74
CA SER A 188 3.92 6.46 -33.11
C SER A 188 2.65 6.20 -33.93
N GLY A 189 1.48 6.15 -33.29
CA GLY A 189 0.19 5.89 -33.95
C GLY A 189 -0.42 7.11 -34.65
N TYR A 190 0.12 8.30 -34.45
CA TYR A 190 -0.34 9.53 -35.10
C TYR A 190 -0.08 9.50 -36.61
N VAL A 191 -1.13 9.78 -37.38
CA VAL A 191 -0.99 10.20 -38.79
C VAL A 191 -1.08 11.73 -38.78
N ASP A 192 0.05 12.41 -38.64
CA ASP A 192 0.08 13.88 -38.52
C ASP A 192 0.12 14.62 -39.86
N ASP A 193 0.35 13.91 -40.95
CA ASP A 193 0.34 14.49 -42.30
C ASP A 193 -1.11 14.56 -42.84
N GLU A 194 -1.65 15.77 -43.00
CA GLU A 194 -3.00 16.00 -43.56
C GLU A 194 -3.22 15.31 -44.91
N SER A 195 -2.16 15.14 -45.71
CA SER A 195 -2.23 14.42 -46.99
C SER A 195 -2.32 12.89 -46.82
N ALA A 196 -1.82 12.37 -45.69
CA ALA A 196 -1.84 10.94 -45.34
C ALA A 196 -3.07 10.52 -44.52
N VAL A 197 -3.75 11.45 -43.84
CA VAL A 197 -4.92 11.18 -42.98
C VAL A 197 -6.08 10.49 -43.72
N SER A 198 -6.22 10.73 -45.02
CA SER A 198 -7.29 10.12 -45.85
C SER A 198 -6.84 8.90 -46.65
N THR A 199 -5.54 8.64 -46.72
CA THR A 199 -4.95 7.61 -47.59
C THR A 199 -4.24 6.49 -46.81
N SER A 200 -3.94 6.72 -45.54
CA SER A 200 -3.31 5.75 -44.64
C SER A 200 -4.20 5.45 -43.43
N LEU A 201 -4.05 4.24 -42.89
CA LEU A 201 -4.81 3.79 -41.73
C LEU A 201 -3.87 3.62 -40.54
N SER A 202 -4.20 4.22 -39.40
CA SER A 202 -3.52 3.86 -38.16
C SER A 202 -3.89 2.44 -37.74
N VAL A 203 -2.87 1.58 -37.62
CA VAL A 203 -3.00 0.15 -37.31
C VAL A 203 -2.32 -0.24 -35.98
N VAL A 204 -2.05 0.75 -35.12
CA VAL A 204 -1.40 0.49 -33.84
C VAL A 204 -2.30 -0.38 -32.97
N THR A 205 -1.74 -1.49 -32.50
CA THR A 205 -2.38 -2.40 -31.55
C THR A 205 -1.73 -2.25 -30.19
N PHE A 206 -2.55 -2.31 -29.15
CA PHE A 206 -2.11 -2.28 -27.77
C PHE A 206 -2.37 -3.63 -27.12
N ASP A 207 -1.52 -4.01 -26.17
CA ASP A 207 -1.69 -5.19 -25.33
C ASP A 207 -1.62 -4.73 -23.88
N THR A 208 -2.57 -5.18 -23.05
CA THR A 208 -2.64 -4.85 -21.62
C THR A 208 -2.48 -6.09 -20.75
N HIS A 209 -2.17 -7.26 -21.31
CA HIS A 209 -2.09 -8.51 -20.56
C HIS A 209 -1.06 -8.46 -19.43
N VAL A 210 0.11 -7.87 -19.69
CA VAL A 210 1.16 -7.71 -18.67
C VAL A 210 0.71 -6.75 -17.57
N ILE A 211 0.08 -5.63 -17.94
CA ILE A 211 -0.49 -4.66 -16.98
C ILE A 211 -1.52 -5.33 -16.08
N ASP A 212 -2.45 -6.10 -16.65
CA ASP A 212 -3.51 -6.78 -15.90
C ASP A 212 -2.93 -7.82 -14.92
N THR A 213 -1.93 -8.58 -15.37
CA THR A 213 -1.24 -9.58 -14.55
C THR A 213 -0.47 -8.93 -13.41
N VAL A 214 0.31 -7.88 -13.70
CA VAL A 214 1.10 -7.18 -12.69
C VAL A 214 0.21 -6.47 -11.67
N LEU A 215 -0.87 -5.82 -12.10
CA LEU A 215 -1.79 -5.15 -11.18
C LEU A 215 -2.46 -6.12 -10.20
N SER A 216 -2.82 -7.32 -10.67
CA SER A 216 -3.36 -8.37 -9.80
C SER A 216 -2.34 -8.78 -8.73
N ASP A 217 -1.10 -9.07 -9.15
CA ASP A 217 -0.05 -9.55 -8.25
C ASP A 217 0.46 -8.47 -7.28
N THR A 218 0.41 -7.21 -7.68
CA THR A 218 0.92 -6.07 -6.91
C THR A 218 -0.18 -5.23 -6.26
N PHE A 219 -1.43 -5.69 -6.29
CA PHE A 219 -2.59 -4.91 -5.83
C PHE A 219 -2.42 -4.35 -4.42
N VAL A 220 -1.84 -5.12 -3.48
CA VAL A 220 -1.60 -4.67 -2.10
C VAL A 220 -0.68 -3.44 -2.01
N LEU A 221 0.26 -3.30 -2.94
CA LEU A 221 1.12 -2.13 -3.04
C LEU A 221 0.41 -1.00 -3.78
N VAL A 222 -0.18 -1.30 -4.94
CA VAL A 222 -0.80 -0.32 -5.83
C VAL A 222 -2.08 0.29 -5.24
N SER A 223 -2.79 -0.42 -4.36
CA SER A 223 -3.99 0.08 -3.65
C SER A 223 -3.70 1.27 -2.74
N ARG A 224 -2.42 1.50 -2.38
CA ARG A 224 -1.98 2.69 -1.64
C ARG A 224 -1.85 3.93 -2.53
N ALA A 225 -1.85 3.75 -3.84
CA ALA A 225 -1.86 4.79 -4.85
C ALA A 225 -3.20 4.75 -5.62
N PRO A 226 -4.32 5.22 -5.02
CA PRO A 226 -5.64 5.13 -5.64
C PRO A 226 -5.72 5.87 -6.99
N MET A 227 -4.90 6.92 -7.16
CA MET A 227 -4.78 7.63 -8.44
C MET A 227 -4.16 6.75 -9.51
N LEU A 228 -3.07 6.03 -9.22
CA LEU A 228 -2.48 5.07 -10.15
C LEU A 228 -3.49 4.00 -10.60
N VAL A 229 -4.23 3.41 -9.66
CA VAL A 229 -5.29 2.43 -9.97
C VAL A 229 -6.33 3.02 -10.92
N LYS A 230 -6.79 4.24 -10.65
CA LYS A 230 -7.77 4.94 -11.49
C LYS A 230 -7.23 5.21 -12.89
N ILE A 231 -6.01 5.75 -12.99
CA ILE A 231 -5.35 6.09 -14.26
C ILE A 231 -5.17 4.84 -15.12
N VAL A 232 -4.64 3.75 -14.55
CA VAL A 232 -4.47 2.49 -15.30
C VAL A 232 -5.82 1.91 -15.71
N GLY A 233 -6.85 2.04 -14.88
CA GLY A 233 -8.23 1.71 -15.26
C GLY A 233 -8.72 2.49 -16.48
N GLU A 234 -8.47 3.80 -16.55
CA GLU A 234 -8.80 4.64 -17.70
C GLU A 234 -8.01 4.23 -18.97
N ILE A 235 -6.71 3.93 -18.84
CA ILE A 235 -5.87 3.45 -19.95
C ILE A 235 -6.47 2.18 -20.57
N ARG A 236 -6.90 1.21 -19.74
CA ARG A 236 -7.52 -0.05 -20.22
C ARG A 236 -8.77 0.21 -21.06
N VAL A 237 -9.63 1.14 -20.63
CA VAL A 237 -10.84 1.52 -21.37
C VAL A 237 -10.47 2.10 -22.74
N LEU A 238 -9.48 3.00 -22.79
CA LEU A 238 -9.05 3.63 -24.03
C LEU A 238 -8.39 2.66 -25.00
N VAL A 239 -7.57 1.74 -24.48
CA VAL A 239 -6.97 0.65 -25.29
C VAL A 239 -8.07 -0.20 -25.93
N GLN A 240 -9.11 -0.58 -25.16
CA GLN A 240 -10.23 -1.33 -25.71
C GLN A 240 -11.00 -0.53 -26.78
N MET A 241 -11.17 0.79 -26.57
CA MET A 241 -11.79 1.67 -27.56
C MET A 241 -10.99 1.71 -28.87
N ALA A 242 -9.66 1.80 -28.79
CA ALA A 242 -8.78 1.77 -29.95
C ALA A 242 -8.87 0.43 -30.70
N ALA A 243 -8.83 -0.70 -29.97
CA ALA A 243 -8.97 -2.04 -30.55
C ALA A 243 -10.33 -2.21 -31.28
N ASN A 244 -11.42 -1.74 -30.67
CA ASN A 244 -12.76 -1.80 -31.28
C ASN A 244 -12.87 -0.92 -32.53
N ALA A 245 -12.26 0.28 -32.52
CA ALA A 245 -12.22 1.16 -33.68
C ALA A 245 -11.47 0.51 -34.84
N PHE A 246 -10.31 -0.09 -34.57
CA PHE A 246 -9.55 -0.84 -35.56
C PHE A 246 -10.33 -2.04 -36.11
N GLY A 247 -10.97 -2.84 -35.25
CA GLY A 247 -11.82 -3.97 -35.68
C GLY A 247 -12.94 -3.54 -36.61
N THR A 248 -13.54 -2.38 -36.39
CA THR A 248 -14.61 -1.85 -37.25
C THR A 248 -14.11 -1.52 -38.65
N VAL A 249 -12.93 -0.90 -38.77
CA VAL A 249 -12.38 -0.47 -40.06
C VAL A 249 -11.68 -1.61 -40.82
N SER A 250 -11.08 -2.56 -40.11
CA SER A 250 -10.41 -3.71 -40.73
C SER A 250 -11.38 -4.56 -41.57
N HIS A 251 -12.62 -4.75 -41.12
CA HIS A 251 -13.67 -5.42 -41.90
C HIS A 251 -14.04 -4.67 -43.19
N MET A 252 -13.92 -3.34 -43.20
CA MET A 252 -14.25 -2.51 -44.37
C MET A 252 -13.17 -2.54 -45.45
N LEU A 253 -11.91 -2.79 -45.09
CA LEU A 253 -10.79 -2.87 -46.04
C LEU A 253 -11.01 -3.99 -47.09
N TYR A 254 -11.65 -5.09 -46.69
CA TYR A 254 -11.87 -6.26 -47.54
C TYR A 254 -13.10 -6.14 -48.47
N GLN A 255 -13.97 -5.14 -48.28
CA GLN A 255 -15.29 -5.09 -48.92
C GLN A 255 -15.44 -4.03 -50.04
N GLY A 256 -14.36 -3.37 -50.48
CA GLY A 256 -14.39 -2.58 -51.72
C GLY A 256 -15.33 -1.36 -51.70
N TYR A 257 -15.44 -0.67 -50.56
CA TYR A 257 -16.30 0.52 -50.43
C TYR A 257 -15.83 1.73 -51.27
N THR A 258 -16.79 2.55 -51.71
CA THR A 258 -16.59 3.80 -52.45
C THR A 258 -16.20 4.99 -51.58
N ASN A 259 -16.43 4.92 -50.25
CA ASN A 259 -16.22 6.05 -49.34
C ASN A 259 -15.02 5.89 -48.38
N LYS A 260 -13.93 5.30 -48.89
CA LYS A 260 -12.75 4.93 -48.07
C LYS A 260 -12.04 6.12 -47.45
N GLU A 261 -11.89 7.21 -48.18
CA GLU A 261 -11.16 8.40 -47.72
C GLU A 261 -11.82 9.07 -46.52
N GLU A 262 -13.15 9.26 -46.55
CA GLU A 262 -13.91 9.81 -45.43
C GLU A 262 -13.88 8.86 -44.22
N THR A 263 -13.97 7.56 -44.46
CA THR A 263 -13.89 6.54 -43.41
C THR A 263 -12.52 6.54 -42.72
N PHE A 264 -11.43 6.64 -43.49
CA PHE A 264 -10.07 6.69 -42.95
C PHE A 264 -9.82 7.97 -42.17
N ARG A 265 -10.30 9.11 -42.66
CA ARG A 265 -10.22 10.39 -41.94
C ARG A 265 -10.93 10.31 -40.59
N ASN A 266 -12.19 9.88 -40.56
CA ASN A 266 -12.98 9.76 -39.33
C ASN A 266 -12.32 8.78 -38.33
N HIS A 267 -11.75 7.68 -38.83
CA HIS A 267 -11.02 6.72 -38.01
C HIS A 267 -9.75 7.32 -37.40
N ASN A 268 -8.92 7.97 -38.21
CA ASN A 268 -7.67 8.57 -37.77
C ASN A 268 -7.90 9.73 -36.79
N GLU A 269 -8.91 10.58 -37.04
CA GLU A 269 -9.29 11.67 -36.12
C GLU A 269 -9.78 11.12 -34.77
N ARG A 270 -10.63 10.08 -34.78
CA ARG A 270 -11.10 9.42 -33.56
C ARG A 270 -9.94 8.80 -32.77
N LEU A 271 -9.03 8.11 -33.45
CA LEU A 271 -7.88 7.49 -32.80
C LEU A 271 -6.87 8.52 -32.29
N LYS A 272 -6.70 9.65 -32.99
CA LYS A 272 -5.82 10.73 -32.54
C LYS A 272 -6.20 11.20 -31.13
N ALA A 273 -7.47 11.47 -30.87
CA ALA A 273 -7.94 11.86 -29.55
C ALA A 273 -7.71 10.76 -28.48
N VAL A 274 -7.91 9.50 -28.86
CA VAL A 274 -7.67 8.35 -27.96
C VAL A 274 -6.19 8.22 -27.63
N TYR A 275 -5.30 8.31 -28.62
CA TYR A 275 -3.85 8.16 -28.44
C TYR A 275 -3.26 9.29 -27.61
N THR A 276 -3.67 10.54 -27.85
CA THR A 276 -3.27 11.68 -27.02
C THR A 276 -3.68 11.47 -25.56
N ARG A 277 -4.89 10.96 -25.33
CA ARG A 277 -5.32 10.68 -23.96
C ARG A 277 -4.56 9.52 -23.32
N ILE A 278 -4.25 8.47 -24.07
CA ILE A 278 -3.41 7.35 -23.59
C ILE A 278 -2.02 7.87 -23.21
N GLU A 279 -1.42 8.72 -24.04
CA GLU A 279 -0.11 9.33 -23.78
C GLU A 279 -0.09 10.12 -22.46
N GLU A 280 -1.04 11.06 -22.29
CA GLU A 280 -1.18 11.85 -21.06
C GLU A 280 -1.35 10.98 -19.80
N LEU A 281 -2.20 9.95 -19.91
CA LEU A 281 -2.45 9.04 -18.79
C LEU A 281 -1.25 8.16 -18.47
N CYS A 282 -0.48 7.72 -19.49
CA CYS A 282 0.75 6.98 -19.25
C CYS A 282 1.78 7.86 -18.53
N ASP A 283 1.96 9.12 -18.94
CA ASP A 283 2.88 10.03 -18.25
C ASP A 283 2.45 10.29 -16.80
N ALA A 284 1.14 10.45 -16.54
CA ALA A 284 0.62 10.57 -15.18
C ALA A 284 0.82 9.29 -14.35
N ALA A 285 0.58 8.11 -14.94
CA ALA A 285 0.80 6.82 -14.28
C ALA A 285 2.27 6.61 -13.92
N LEU A 286 3.20 6.98 -14.81
CA LEU A 286 4.63 6.88 -14.59
C LEU A 286 5.09 7.76 -13.42
N GLN A 287 4.55 8.97 -13.29
CA GLN A 287 4.82 9.85 -12.15
C GLN A 287 4.36 9.24 -10.82
N GLU A 288 3.14 8.70 -10.78
CA GLU A 288 2.62 8.01 -9.58
C GLU A 288 3.45 6.76 -9.23
N LEU A 289 3.93 6.03 -10.24
CA LEU A 289 4.75 4.85 -10.06
C LEU A 289 6.15 5.18 -9.56
N ASP A 290 6.75 6.30 -10.00
CA ASP A 290 8.04 6.78 -9.49
C ASP A 290 7.95 7.23 -8.02
N VAL A 291 6.82 7.84 -7.61
CA VAL A 291 6.52 8.09 -6.19
C VAL A 291 6.48 6.78 -5.42
N LEU A 292 5.77 5.76 -5.94
CA LEU A 292 5.59 4.47 -5.27
C LEU A 292 6.90 3.67 -5.16
N LEU A 293 7.77 3.75 -6.16
CA LEU A 293 9.08 3.09 -6.16
C LEU A 293 10.14 3.82 -5.32
N GLY A 294 9.83 5.05 -4.87
CA GLY A 294 10.76 5.93 -4.16
C GLY A 294 11.86 6.47 -5.07
N ASN A 295 11.60 6.59 -6.37
CA ASN A 295 12.53 7.10 -7.37
C ASN A 295 12.50 8.63 -7.51
N ASN A 296 11.61 9.33 -6.79
CA ASN A 296 11.64 10.78 -6.75
C ASN A 296 12.93 11.26 -6.08
N ALA A 297 13.77 11.91 -6.89
CA ALA A 297 14.99 12.55 -6.50
C ALA A 297 14.78 13.52 -5.32
N ALA A 298 15.76 13.53 -4.42
CA ALA A 298 16.05 14.66 -3.55
C ALA A 298 16.24 15.96 -4.35
#